data_AF-A0A1J3I144-F1
#
_entry.id   AF-A0A1J3I144-F1
#
_cell.length_a   1.000
_cell.length_b   1.000
_cell.length_c   1.000
_cell.angle_alpha   90.00
_cell.angle_beta   90.00
_cell.angle_gamma   90.00
#
_symmetry.space_group_name_H-M   'P 1'
#
loop_
_entity.id
_entity.type
_entity.pdbx_description
1 polymer ?
#
loop_
_entity_poly.entity_id
_entity_poly.type
_entity_poly.pdbx_seq_one_letter_code
_entity_poly.pdbx_strand_id
1 'polypeptide(L)' 'MAGMFLGEDGFVAAARLISDSVERLDSGVAWKIPELLETYANAPAESLFVSVAGSTRFGVYGLNFGWGKPVKVSIVSIDQ' A
#
# COMPACT_ATOMS: atom_id res chain seq x y z
N MET A 1 8.21 -19.51 -1.01
CA MET A 1 8.31 -18.04 -0.93
C MET A 1 8.43 -17.55 0.52
N ALA A 2 7.63 -18.05 1.47
CA ALA A 2 7.71 -17.65 2.89
C ALA A 2 9.13 -17.70 3.51
N GLY A 3 9.93 -18.74 3.18
CA GLY A 3 11.31 -18.84 3.68
C GLY A 3 12.26 -17.71 3.25
N MET A 4 11.97 -16.98 2.16
CA MET A 4 12.79 -15.83 1.73
C MET A 4 12.69 -14.63 2.69
N PHE A 5 11.63 -14.57 3.48
CA PHE A 5 11.35 -13.44 4.38
C PHE A 5 11.62 -13.78 5.85
N LEU A 6 11.95 -15.03 6.16
CA LEU A 6 12.17 -15.54 7.50
C LEU A 6 13.68 -15.68 7.75
N GLY A 7 14.35 -14.58 8.08
CA GLY A 7 15.81 -14.52 8.30
C GLY A 7 16.31 -13.09 8.46
N GLU A 8 17.60 -12.93 8.74
CA GLU A 8 18.25 -11.62 8.95
C GLU A 8 18.08 -10.67 7.75
N ASP A 9 18.06 -11.22 6.53
CA ASP A 9 17.89 -10.45 5.29
C ASP A 9 16.42 -10.28 4.87
N GLY A 10 15.46 -10.77 5.65
CA GLY A 10 14.05 -10.80 5.26
C GLY A 10 13.49 -9.42 4.93
N PHE A 11 13.90 -8.39 5.67
CA PHE A 11 13.52 -7.00 5.40
C PHE A 11 14.05 -6.49 4.05
N VAL A 12 15.33 -6.73 3.75
CA VAL A 12 15.95 -6.31 2.50
C VAL A 12 15.32 -7.04 1.31
N ALA A 13 15.04 -8.34 1.47
CA ALA A 13 14.35 -9.13 0.46
C ALA A 13 12.94 -8.56 0.17
N ALA A 14 12.17 -8.23 1.21
CA ALA A 14 10.85 -7.62 1.05
C ALA A 14 10.92 -6.24 0.37
N ALA A 15 11.85 -5.37 0.80
CA ALA A 15 12.03 -4.04 0.23
C ALA A 15 12.38 -4.10 -1.28
N ARG A 16 13.28 -5.01 -1.67
CA ARG A 16 13.63 -5.24 -3.08
C ARG A 16 12.43 -5.75 -3.88
N LEU A 17 11.73 -6.75 -3.37
CA LEU A 17 10.55 -7.31 -4.04
C LEU A 17 9.48 -6.21 -4.29
N ILE A 18 9.22 -5.34 -3.31
CA ILE A 18 8.29 -4.23 -3.45
C ILE A 18 8.79 -3.22 -4.48
N SER A 19 10.08 -2.82 -4.41
CA SER A 19 10.68 -1.88 -5.36
C SER A 19 10.56 -2.39 -6.80
N ASP A 20 10.99 -3.64 -7.04
CA ASP A 20 10.94 -4.25 -8.37
C ASP A 20 9.49 -4.43 -8.86
N SER A 21 8.54 -4.62 -7.94
CA SER A 21 7.12 -4.70 -8.30
C SER A 21 6.56 -3.35 -8.74
N VAL A 22 6.92 -2.27 -8.04
CA VAL A 22 6.52 -0.89 -8.38
C VAL A 22 7.17 -0.44 -9.70
N GLU A 23 8.45 -0.76 -9.94
CA GLU A 23 9.15 -0.41 -11.18
C GLU A 23 8.57 -1.10 -12.42
N ARG A 24 7.92 -2.25 -12.25
CA ARG A 24 7.22 -2.95 -13.34
C ARG A 24 5.85 -2.37 -13.67
N LEU A 25 5.33 -1.43 -12.88
CA LEU A 25 4.06 -0.79 -13.17
C LEU A 25 4.22 0.23 -14.30
N ASP A 26 3.32 0.13 -15.28
CA ASP A 26 3.24 1.06 -16.41
C ASP A 26 1.96 1.92 -16.34
N SER A 27 1.81 2.86 -17.28
CA SER A 27 0.66 3.77 -17.33
C SER A 27 -0.70 3.07 -17.49
N GLY A 28 -0.70 1.82 -17.94
CA GLY A 28 -1.88 0.96 -18.07
C GLY A 28 -2.27 0.24 -16.79
N VAL A 29 -1.52 0.38 -15.68
CA VAL A 29 -1.84 -0.30 -14.40
C VAL A 29 -3.27 -0.02 -13.91
N ALA A 30 -3.81 1.16 -14.19
CA ALA A 30 -5.18 1.53 -13.81
C ALA A 30 -6.23 0.60 -14.43
N TRP A 31 -5.96 0.02 -15.60
CA TRP A 31 -6.87 -0.90 -16.28
C TRP A 31 -6.86 -2.31 -15.66
N LYS A 32 -5.89 -2.63 -14.81
CA LYS A 32 -5.78 -3.91 -14.09
C LYS A 32 -6.57 -3.94 -12.78
N ILE A 33 -7.23 -2.84 -12.41
CA ILE A 33 -8.01 -2.75 -11.18
C ILE A 33 -9.11 -3.83 -11.11
N PRO A 34 -9.90 -4.12 -12.16
CA PRO A 34 -10.93 -5.17 -12.10
C PRO A 34 -10.34 -6.55 -11.77
N GLU A 35 -9.23 -6.93 -12.42
CA GLU A 35 -8.53 -8.19 -12.18
C GLU A 35 -7.99 -8.28 -10.75
N LEU A 36 -7.51 -7.15 -10.23
CA LEU A 36 -7.03 -7.04 -8.85
C LEU A 36 -8.19 -7.27 -7.88
N LEU A 37 -9.33 -6.60 -8.09
CA LEU A 37 -10.54 -6.78 -7.26
C LEU A 37 -11.06 -8.22 -7.31
N GLU A 38 -11.08 -8.85 -8.48
CA GLU A 38 -11.45 -10.26 -8.63
C GLU A 38 -10.48 -11.17 -7.87
N THR A 39 -9.18 -10.89 -7.90
CA THR A 39 -8.18 -11.63 -7.15
C THR A 39 -8.43 -11.54 -5.64
N TYR A 40 -8.76 -10.36 -5.13
CA TYR A 40 -9.12 -10.15 -3.73
C TYR A 40 -10.42 -10.88 -3.36
N ALA A 41 -11.44 -10.80 -4.22
CA ALA A 41 -12.74 -11.43 -3.97
C ALA A 41 -12.68 -12.96 -3.95
N ASN A 42 -11.81 -13.55 -4.79
CA ASN A 42 -11.66 -15.00 -4.91
C ASN A 42 -10.58 -15.59 -3.98
N ALA A 43 -9.93 -14.75 -3.17
CA ALA A 43 -8.89 -15.20 -2.29
C ALA A 43 -9.43 -16.11 -1.17
N PRO A 44 -8.69 -17.16 -0.79
CA PRO A 44 -9.01 -17.96 0.40
C PRO A 44 -9.18 -17.06 1.63
N ALA A 45 -10.10 -17.42 2.52
CA ALA A 45 -10.39 -16.65 3.74
C ALA A 45 -9.16 -16.50 4.65
N GLU A 46 -8.22 -17.44 4.59
CA GLU A 46 -6.97 -17.39 5.36
C GLU A 46 -5.87 -16.54 4.71
N SER A 47 -6.14 -15.94 3.54
CA SER A 47 -5.17 -15.11 2.83
C SER A 47 -4.86 -13.85 3.60
N LEU A 48 -3.58 -13.59 3.84
CA LEU A 48 -3.14 -12.38 4.50
C LEU A 48 -2.90 -11.28 3.46
N PHE A 49 -3.79 -10.30 3.42
CA PHE A 49 -3.62 -9.12 2.59
C PHE A 49 -3.09 -7.95 3.41
N VAL A 50 -2.07 -7.29 2.86
CA VAL A 50 -1.55 -6.03 3.39
C VAL A 50 -1.73 -4.97 2.33
N SER A 51 -2.42 -3.90 2.68
CA SER A 51 -2.55 -2.71 1.85
C SER A 51 -1.96 -1.50 2.58
N VAL A 52 -1.38 -0.58 1.80
CA VAL A 52 -0.86 0.69 2.33
C VAL A 52 -1.83 1.79 1.96
N ALA A 53 -2.52 2.33 2.96
CA ALA A 53 -3.35 3.51 2.77
C ALA A 53 -2.47 4.78 2.83
N GLY A 54 -2.61 5.65 1.83
CA GLY A 54 -1.96 6.96 1.81
C GLY A 54 -0.82 7.09 0.79
N SER A 55 -0.30 8.31 0.69
CA SER A 55 0.87 8.64 -0.12
C SER A 55 1.62 9.80 0.52
N THR A 56 2.95 9.74 0.50
CA THR A 56 3.80 10.88 0.90
C THR A 56 3.54 12.12 0.04
N ARG A 57 2.95 11.95 -1.15
CA ARG A 57 2.59 13.02 -2.08
C ARG A 57 1.29 13.75 -1.74
N PHE A 58 0.46 13.22 -0.84
CA PHE A 58 -0.80 13.88 -0.48
C PHE A 58 -0.59 15.24 0.20
N GLY A 59 0.58 15.49 0.79
CA GLY A 59 0.94 16.83 1.28
C GLY A 59 0.03 17.38 2.38
N VAL A 60 -0.70 16.51 3.09
CA VAL A 60 -1.73 16.88 4.07
C VAL A 60 -1.21 17.79 5.20
N TYR A 61 0.04 17.61 5.63
CA TYR A 61 0.69 18.48 6.61
C TYR A 61 1.11 19.87 6.06
N GLY A 62 1.01 20.07 4.74
CA GLY A 62 1.24 21.36 4.09
C GLY A 62 0.00 22.27 4.07
N LEU A 63 -1.18 21.76 4.40
CA LEU A 63 -2.43 22.51 4.38
C LEU A 63 -2.44 23.57 5.50
N ASN A 64 -2.86 24.80 5.19
CA ASN A 64 -3.06 25.86 6.19
C ASN A 64 -4.18 26.78 5.71
N PHE A 65 -5.30 26.76 6.42
CA PHE A 65 -6.49 27.56 6.11
C PHE A 65 -6.60 28.85 6.95
N GLY A 66 -5.56 29.18 7.73
CA GLY A 66 -5.52 30.34 8.63
C GLY A 66 -5.34 29.99 10.11
N TRP A 67 -5.50 28.72 10.48
CA TRP A 67 -5.34 28.22 11.85
C TRP A 67 -3.99 27.53 12.12
N GLY A 68 -3.07 27.58 11.14
CA GLY A 68 -1.81 26.85 11.18
C GLY A 68 -1.90 25.49 10.46
N LYS A 69 -0.78 24.76 10.47
CA LYS A 69 -0.67 23.44 9.83
C LYS A 69 -1.23 22.34 10.74
N PRO A 70 -1.74 21.22 10.18
CA PRO A 70 -2.13 20.06 10.97
C PRO A 70 -0.99 19.58 11.88
N VAL A 71 -1.30 19.30 13.14
CA VAL A 71 -0.36 18.67 14.09
C VAL A 71 -0.47 17.14 14.05
N LYS A 72 -1.64 16.62 13.68
CA LYS A 72 -1.91 15.19 13.50
C LYS A 72 -2.90 14.98 12.37
N VAL A 73 -2.65 13.94 11.56
CA VAL A 73 -3.58 13.43 10.55
C VAL A 73 -3.87 11.97 10.86
N SER A 74 -5.14 11.60 10.86
CA SER A 74 -5.59 10.21 11.03
C SER A 74 -6.28 9.76 9.74
N ILE A 75 -5.82 8.65 9.16
CA ILE A 75 -6.55 7.94 8.11
C ILE A 75 -7.49 6.97 8.83
N VAL A 76 -8.79 7.19 8.71
CA VAL A 76 -9.81 6.35 9.33
C VAL A 76 -10.57 5.60 8.26
N SER A 77 -10.88 4.34 8.53
CA SER A 77 -11.81 3.53 7.74
C SER A 77 -13.15 3.48 8.46
N ILE A 78 -14.23 3.46 7.69
CA ILE A 78 -15.56 3.15 8.21
C ILE A 78 -15.71 1.63 8.08
N ASP A 79 -15.99 0.97 9.20
CA ASP A 79 -16.42 -0.42 9.18
C ASP A 79 -17.89 -0.50 8.78
N GLN A 80 -18.34 -1.64 8.23
CA GLN A 80 -19.75 -1.81 7.85
C GLN A 80 -20.68 -1.90 9.06
#